data_AF-A0A813MQA2-F1
#
_entry.id   AF-A0A813MQA2-F1
#
_cell.length_a   1.000
_cell.length_b   1.000
_cell.length_c   1.000
_cell.angle_alpha   90.00
_cell.angle_beta   90.00
_cell.angle_gamma   90.00
#
_symmetry.space_group_name_H-M   'P 1'
#
loop_
_entity.id
_entity.type
_entity.pdbx_description
1 polymer ?
#
loop_
_entity_poly.entity_id
_entity_poly.type
_entity_poly.pdbx_seq_one_letter_code
_entity_poly.pdbx_strand_id
1 'polypeptide(L)'
;MVEKKEKVTDTLQREFHEETLNFPDLDERSKHNLLATIKDVFENGGIRIYCGYVDDPRNTDNSWMETTAYNFHDGNNEHLALIEVHGGSDASKAFWHDLGSETPLYASHADFLRKVADIHNAHW
;
A
#
# COMPACT_ATOMS: atom_id res chain seq x y z
N MET A 1 8.93 -6.86 1.01
CA MET A 1 8.95 -7.55 2.34
C MET A 1 9.58 -6.65 3.39
N VAL A 2 9.38 -6.88 4.69
CA VAL A 2 10.12 -6.13 5.74
C VAL A 2 11.57 -6.62 5.78
N GLU A 3 12.50 -5.72 5.48
CA GLU A 3 13.92 -6.03 5.46
C GLU A 3 14.52 -6.16 6.86
N LYS A 4 15.67 -6.84 6.96
CA LYS A 4 16.33 -7.04 8.25
C LYS A 4 16.70 -5.69 8.88
N LYS A 5 16.17 -5.43 10.08
CA LYS A 5 16.30 -4.17 10.84
C LYS A 5 15.52 -2.98 10.25
N GLU A 6 14.69 -3.20 9.24
CA GLU A 6 13.77 -2.19 8.71
C GLU A 6 12.56 -2.04 9.65
N LYS A 7 12.08 -0.81 9.83
CA LYS A 7 10.79 -0.61 10.51
C LYS A 7 9.67 -0.86 9.51
N VAL A 8 8.54 -1.37 10.00
CA VAL A 8 7.33 -1.57 9.17
C VAL A 8 6.93 -0.30 8.42
N THR A 9 7.04 0.88 9.05
CA THR A 9 6.75 2.17 8.41
C THR A 9 7.64 2.48 7.22
N ASP A 10 8.90 2.07 7.29
CA ASP A 10 9.87 2.30 6.22
C ASP A 10 9.56 1.35 5.05
N THR A 11 9.21 0.09 5.35
CA THR A 11 8.74 -0.88 4.36
C THR A 11 7.49 -0.41 3.63
N LEU A 12 6.49 0.12 4.35
CA LEU A 12 5.24 0.61 3.74
C LEU A 12 5.50 1.67 2.67
N GLN A 13 6.37 2.64 2.99
CA GLN A 13 6.72 3.70 2.05
C GLN A 13 7.55 3.16 0.89
N ARG A 14 8.59 2.35 1.18
CA ARG A 14 9.48 1.81 0.16
C ARG A 14 8.73 0.97 -0.87
N GLU A 15 7.91 0.01 -0.43
CA GLU A 15 7.17 -0.89 -1.33
C GLU A 15 6.14 -0.11 -2.17
N PHE A 16 5.46 0.89 -1.59
CA PHE A 16 4.55 1.75 -2.36
C PHE A 16 5.32 2.58 -3.41
N HIS A 17 6.45 3.17 -3.05
CA HIS A 17 7.28 3.94 -3.96
C HIS A 17 7.83 3.10 -5.10
N GLU A 18 8.37 1.92 -4.80
CA GLU A 18 8.97 1.02 -5.78
C GLU A 18 7.90 0.47 -6.72
N GLU A 19 6.84 -0.12 -6.20
CA GLU A 19 5.91 -0.93 -7.02
C GLU A 19 4.73 -0.17 -7.60
N THR A 20 4.39 1.01 -7.05
CA THR A 20 3.23 1.81 -7.49
C THR A 20 3.63 3.12 -8.18
N LEU A 21 4.83 3.63 -7.94
CA LEU A 21 5.29 4.93 -8.46
C LEU A 21 6.50 4.80 -9.39
N ASN A 22 7.03 3.58 -9.58
CA ASN A 22 8.31 3.32 -10.23
C ASN A 22 9.44 4.26 -9.75
N PHE A 23 9.45 4.56 -8.45
CA PHE A 23 10.26 5.63 -7.86
C PHE A 23 11.77 5.52 -8.14
N PRO A 24 12.41 4.32 -8.12
CA PRO A 24 13.84 4.20 -8.38
C PRO A 24 14.28 4.79 -9.74
N ASP A 25 13.44 4.63 -10.76
CA ASP A 25 13.71 5.03 -12.15
C ASP A 25 13.38 6.50 -12.45
N LEU A 26 12.74 7.21 -11.52
CA LEU A 26 12.43 8.62 -11.67
C LEU A 26 13.69 9.50 -11.58
N ASP A 27 13.67 10.65 -12.27
CA ASP A 27 14.68 11.68 -12.11
C ASP A 27 14.56 12.39 -10.74
N GLU A 28 15.64 13.01 -10.28
CA GLU A 28 15.71 13.63 -8.95
C GLU A 28 14.66 14.72 -8.71
N ARG A 29 14.28 15.48 -9.75
CA ARG A 29 13.25 16.51 -9.61
C ARG A 29 11.89 15.88 -9.41
N SER A 30 11.58 14.85 -10.19
CA SER A 30 10.33 14.09 -10.06
C SER A 30 10.23 13.40 -8.70
N LYS A 31 11.33 12.79 -8.22
CA LYS A 31 11.43 12.22 -6.86
C LYS A 31 11.13 13.27 -5.78
N HIS A 32 11.76 14.44 -5.87
CA HIS A 32 11.56 15.52 -4.91
C HIS A 32 10.10 15.99 -4.85
N ASN A 33 9.49 16.23 -6.01
CA ASN A 33 8.09 16.67 -6.10
C ASN A 33 7.14 15.61 -5.53
N LEU A 34 7.34 14.34 -5.90
CA LEU A 34 6.50 13.24 -5.46
C LEU A 34 6.55 13.06 -3.94
N LEU A 35 7.75 13.05 -3.35
CA LEU A 35 7.92 12.97 -1.90
C LEU A 35 7.26 14.16 -1.21
N ALA A 36 7.39 15.38 -1.75
CA ALA A 36 6.74 16.55 -1.18
C ALA A 36 5.21 16.42 -1.18
N THR A 37 4.62 15.85 -2.24
CA THR A 37 3.17 15.65 -2.36
C THR A 37 2.62 14.66 -1.34
N ILE A 38 3.30 13.52 -1.13
CA ILE A 38 2.77 12.40 -0.33
C ILE A 38 3.29 12.36 1.11
N LYS A 39 4.26 13.21 1.47
CA LYS A 39 4.88 13.22 2.79
C LYS A 39 3.85 13.28 3.93
N ASP A 40 2.92 14.23 3.86
CA ASP A 40 1.94 14.44 4.92
C ASP A 40 1.03 13.21 5.10
N VAL A 41 0.62 12.59 4.00
CA VAL A 41 -0.20 11.37 3.99
C VAL A 41 0.50 10.24 4.75
N PHE A 42 1.79 10.01 4.50
CA PHE A 42 2.53 8.94 5.18
C PHE A 42 2.92 9.27 6.63
N GLU A 43 3.15 10.55 6.95
CA GLU A 43 3.49 10.97 8.30
C GLU A 43 2.27 11.03 9.24
N ASN A 44 1.11 11.44 8.73
CA ASN A 44 -0.05 11.80 9.55
C ASN A 44 -1.34 11.01 9.23
N GLY A 45 -1.45 10.36 8.07
CA GLY A 45 -2.71 9.76 7.57
C GLY A 45 -2.88 8.25 7.74
N GLY A 46 -1.89 7.54 8.31
CA GLY A 46 -1.87 6.08 8.34
C GLY A 46 -2.72 5.43 9.44
N ILE A 47 -3.72 4.64 9.05
CA ILE A 47 -4.53 3.80 9.96
C ILE A 47 -4.15 2.34 9.79
N ARG A 48 -3.79 1.66 10.89
CA ARG A 48 -3.50 0.22 10.85
C ARG A 48 -4.80 -0.59 10.75
N ILE A 49 -4.93 -1.32 9.65
CA ILE A 49 -6.07 -2.20 9.35
C ILE A 49 -5.79 -3.62 9.84
N TYR A 50 -4.63 -4.11 9.39
CA TYR A 50 -4.05 -5.44 9.52
C TYR A 50 -2.93 -5.55 10.56
N CYS A 51 -2.85 -6.54 11.47
CA CYS A 51 -1.55 -6.94 12.03
C CYS A 51 -1.59 -8.40 12.51
N GLY A 52 -0.82 -9.27 11.87
CA GLY A 52 -0.63 -10.64 12.32
C GLY A 52 -0.53 -11.65 11.17
N TYR A 53 -0.81 -12.90 11.50
CA TYR A 53 -0.73 -14.07 10.63
C TYR A 53 -1.52 -13.93 9.32
N VAL A 54 -0.99 -14.45 8.22
CA VAL A 54 -1.72 -14.59 6.94
C VAL A 54 -1.69 -16.05 6.54
N ASP A 55 -2.85 -16.57 6.15
CA ASP A 55 -2.94 -17.91 5.57
C ASP A 55 -2.34 -17.88 4.16
N ASP A 56 -1.11 -18.37 4.04
CA ASP A 56 -0.30 -18.27 2.84
C ASP A 56 0.24 -19.66 2.48
N PRO A 57 0.22 -20.06 1.20
CA PRO A 57 0.69 -21.39 0.77
C PRO A 57 2.16 -21.67 1.10
N ARG A 58 2.95 -20.64 1.46
CA ARG A 58 4.34 -20.79 1.90
C ARG A 58 4.49 -21.19 3.37
N ASN A 59 3.40 -21.16 4.14
CA ASN A 59 3.44 -21.49 5.56
C ASN A 59 3.81 -22.96 5.80
N THR A 60 4.57 -23.21 6.86
CA THR A 60 4.96 -24.53 7.37
C THR A 60 4.77 -24.58 8.89
N ASP A 61 4.94 -25.75 9.49
CA ASP A 61 4.88 -25.93 10.95
C ASP A 61 5.84 -25.03 11.74
N ASN A 62 6.92 -24.53 11.11
CA ASN A 62 7.98 -23.78 11.77
C ASN A 62 8.19 -22.37 11.21
N SER A 63 7.43 -21.96 10.18
CA SER A 63 7.60 -20.66 9.54
C SER A 63 6.30 -20.23 8.87
N TRP A 64 5.86 -19.00 9.11
CA TRP A 64 4.63 -18.46 8.53
C TRP A 64 4.80 -17.01 8.08
N MET A 65 3.89 -16.58 7.22
CA MET A 65 3.74 -15.19 6.80
C MET A 65 2.94 -14.41 7.83
N GLU A 66 3.45 -13.23 8.18
CA GLU A 66 2.67 -12.20 8.86
C GLU A 66 2.66 -10.95 7.99
N THR A 67 1.62 -10.14 8.14
CA THR A 67 1.55 -8.84 7.50
C THR A 67 1.04 -7.78 8.44
N THR A 68 1.43 -6.54 8.17
CA THR A 68 0.84 -5.36 8.77
C THR A 68 0.30 -4.49 7.65
N ALA A 69 -1.02 -4.42 7.54
CA ALA A 69 -1.69 -3.63 6.50
C ALA A 69 -2.09 -2.26 7.07
N TYR A 70 -1.69 -1.20 6.40
CA TYR A 70 -2.08 0.17 6.70
C TYR A 70 -2.92 0.73 5.55
N ASN A 71 -3.89 1.58 5.89
CA ASN A 71 -4.60 2.41 4.95
C ASN A 71 -4.16 3.86 5.15
N PHE A 72 -3.69 4.47 4.07
CA PHE A 72 -3.40 5.89 3.98
C PHE A 72 -4.48 6.51 3.10
N HIS A 73 -5.28 7.40 3.67
CA HIS A 73 -6.46 7.95 3.01
C HIS A 73 -6.26 9.44 2.69
N ASP A 74 -6.46 9.81 1.42
CA ASP A 74 -6.47 11.20 0.95
C ASP A 74 -7.92 11.70 0.90
N GLY A 75 -8.40 12.23 2.04
CA GLY A 75 -9.81 12.63 2.18
C GLY A 75 -10.17 13.96 1.51
N ASN A 76 -9.19 14.82 1.24
CA ASN A 76 -9.35 16.12 0.56
C ASN A 76 -8.98 16.06 -0.93
N ASN A 77 -8.41 14.95 -1.42
CA ASN A 77 -7.92 14.79 -2.78
C ASN A 77 -6.80 15.77 -3.14
N GLU A 78 -5.98 16.18 -2.16
CA GLU A 78 -4.90 17.16 -2.35
C GLU A 78 -3.52 16.49 -2.47
N HIS A 79 -3.46 15.16 -2.33
CA HIS A 79 -2.21 14.42 -2.26
C HIS A 79 -2.17 13.24 -3.25
N LEU A 80 -2.70 12.08 -2.84
CA LEU A 80 -2.69 10.84 -3.62
C LEU A 80 -3.55 10.96 -4.89
N ALA A 81 -4.56 11.82 -4.91
CA ALA A 81 -5.35 12.05 -6.13
C ALA A 81 -4.55 12.75 -7.25
N LEU A 82 -3.42 13.39 -6.92
CA LEU A 82 -2.61 14.16 -7.87
C LEU A 82 -1.43 13.36 -8.47
N ILE A 83 -1.19 12.14 -7.97
CA ILE A 83 -0.06 11.32 -8.42
C ILE A 83 -0.47 10.41 -9.57
N GLU A 84 0.38 10.37 -10.59
CA GLU A 84 0.31 9.34 -11.62
C GLU A 84 0.97 8.06 -11.07
N VAL A 85 0.30 6.92 -11.26
CA VAL A 85 0.77 5.62 -10.78
C VAL A 85 1.27 4.78 -11.95
N HIS A 86 2.39 4.10 -11.74
CA HIS A 86 3.04 3.27 -12.72
C HIS A 86 3.57 2.01 -12.04
N GLY A 87 3.41 0.87 -12.72
CA GLY A 87 4.00 -0.37 -12.25
C GLY A 87 5.52 -0.24 -12.14
N GLY A 88 6.07 -0.72 -11.03
CA GLY A 88 7.50 -0.75 -10.77
C GLY A 88 8.21 -1.99 -11.30
N SER A 89 9.30 -2.34 -10.62
CA SER A 89 10.15 -3.50 -10.95
C SER A 89 9.41 -4.82 -10.97
N ASP A 90 8.55 -5.07 -9.97
CA ASP A 90 7.85 -6.35 -9.79
C ASP A 90 6.35 -6.24 -10.13
N ALA A 91 5.84 -5.04 -10.40
CA ALA A 91 4.47 -4.79 -10.83
C ALA A 91 4.40 -4.37 -12.31
N SER A 92 3.76 -5.20 -13.15
CA SER A 92 3.57 -4.85 -14.59
C SER A 92 2.68 -3.63 -14.85
N LYS A 93 1.73 -3.34 -13.94
CA LYS A 93 0.77 -2.24 -14.05
C LYS A 93 0.35 -1.78 -12.65
N ALA A 94 0.11 -0.49 -12.51
CA ALA A 94 -0.55 0.12 -11.36
C ALA A 94 -1.62 1.10 -11.86
N PHE A 95 -2.76 1.16 -11.17
CA PHE A 95 -3.86 2.08 -11.49
C PHE A 95 -4.80 2.19 -10.30
N TRP A 96 -5.57 3.27 -10.25
CA TRP A 96 -6.67 3.43 -9.30
C TRP A 96 -7.84 2.55 -9.70
N HIS A 97 -8.38 1.78 -8.75
CA HIS A 97 -9.48 0.86 -8.98
C HIS A 97 -10.61 1.15 -7.98
N ASP A 98 -11.85 1.14 -8.46
CA ASP A 98 -13.03 1.30 -7.60
C ASP A 98 -13.11 0.15 -6.60
N LEU A 99 -13.36 0.48 -5.34
CA LEU A 99 -13.49 -0.50 -4.27
C LEU A 99 -14.83 -1.24 -4.38
N GLY A 100 -14.80 -2.57 -4.38
CA GLY A 100 -16.00 -3.40 -4.35
C GLY A 100 -15.70 -4.89 -4.19
N SER A 101 -16.68 -5.62 -3.66
CA SER A 101 -16.59 -7.06 -3.31
C SER A 101 -16.37 -7.99 -4.50
N GLU A 102 -16.71 -7.55 -5.72
CA GLU A 102 -16.57 -8.34 -6.94
C GLU A 102 -15.12 -8.38 -7.47
N THR A 103 -14.21 -7.57 -6.93
CA THR A 103 -12.83 -7.48 -7.42
C THR A 103 -12.01 -8.68 -6.94
N PRO A 104 -11.53 -9.55 -7.85
CA PRO A 104 -10.72 -10.69 -7.45
C PRO A 104 -9.33 -10.20 -7.03
N LEU A 105 -8.98 -10.42 -5.76
CA LEU A 105 -7.70 -10.00 -5.20
C LEU A 105 -6.91 -11.19 -4.68
N TYR A 106 -5.58 -11.04 -4.69
CA TYR A 106 -4.66 -12.06 -4.21
C TYR A 106 -4.74 -12.21 -2.68
N ALA A 107 -4.59 -13.45 -2.20
CA ALA A 107 -4.57 -13.80 -0.78
C ALA A 107 -5.73 -13.16 0.01
N SER A 108 -5.45 -12.62 1.20
CA SER A 108 -6.44 -12.01 2.08
C SER A 108 -6.66 -10.51 1.82
N HIS A 109 -6.26 -9.97 0.65
CA HIS A 109 -6.38 -8.53 0.39
C HIS A 109 -7.82 -8.03 0.39
N ALA A 110 -8.78 -8.84 -0.09
CA ALA A 110 -10.20 -8.49 -0.05
C ALA A 110 -10.70 -8.27 1.39
N ASP A 111 -10.23 -9.06 2.36
CA ASP A 111 -10.60 -8.90 3.77
C ASP A 111 -10.08 -7.58 4.35
N PHE A 112 -8.87 -7.16 3.97
CA PHE A 112 -8.31 -5.88 4.40
C PHE A 112 -9.08 -4.71 3.79
N LEU A 113 -9.39 -4.80 2.50
CA LEU A 113 -10.14 -3.77 1.79
C LEU A 113 -11.59 -3.64 2.27
N ARG A 114 -12.24 -4.73 2.65
CA ARG A 114 -13.54 -4.69 3.32
C ARG A 114 -13.49 -3.88 4.62
N LYS A 115 -12.47 -4.08 5.45
CA LYS A 115 -12.29 -3.29 6.69
C LYS A 115 -12.06 -1.81 6.38
N VAL A 116 -11.33 -1.49 5.32
CA VAL A 116 -11.16 -0.11 4.85
C VAL A 116 -12.51 0.48 4.45
N ALA A 117 -13.34 -0.26 3.70
CA ALA A 117 -14.68 0.18 3.33
C ALA A 117 -15.54 0.47 4.58
N ASP A 118 -15.53 -0.43 5.56
CA ASP A 118 -16.27 -0.27 6.82
C ASP A 118 -15.81 0.98 7.60
N ILE A 119 -14.49 1.22 7.70
CA ILE A 119 -13.92 2.38 8.41
C ILE A 119 -14.35 3.70 7.77
N HIS A 120 -14.37 3.77 6.44
CA HIS A 120 -14.72 4.97 5.69
C HIS A 120 -16.21 5.06 5.33
N ASN A 121 -17.03 4.10 5.80
CA ASN A 121 -18.44 3.98 5.44
C ASN A 121 -18.66 4.04 3.91
N ALA A 122 -17.80 3.33 3.17
CA ALA A 122 -17.80 3.26 1.72
C ALA A 122 -18.61 2.06 1.21
N HIS A 123 -18.80 2.01 -0.11
CA HIS A 123 -19.40 0.86 -0.78
C HIS A 123 -18.51 -0.40 -0.69
N TRP A 124 -19.14 -1.57 -0.61
CA TRP A 124 -18.52 -2.89 -0.68
C TRP A 124 -19.42 -3.85 -1.45
#